data_AF-X1GLG2-F1
#
_entry.id   AF-X1GLG2-F1
#
_cell.length_a   1.000
_cell.length_b   1.000
_cell.length_c   1.000
_cell.angle_alpha   90.00
_cell.angle_beta   90.00
_cell.angle_gamma   90.00
#
_symmetry.space_group_name_H-M   'P 1'
#
loop_
_entity.id
_entity.type
_entity.pdbx_description
1 polymer ?
#
loop_
_entity_poly.entity_id
_entity_poly.type
_entity_poly.pdbx_seq_one_letter_code
_entity_poly.pdbx_strand_id
1 'polypeptide(L)'
;MTNTQYFSFETKVCSQCGLTKQISELFYNQITGEYWCMYCVAIEKKKRNAKCREKTSEPDVKMKSKGGEIFRTWDEICLDKLKEIGKASLTEWATAMNYKNSASLSKPARHLEEQGKIRVIRNKSGMIKKYYEAI
;
A
#
# COMPACT_ATOMS: atom_id res chain seq x y z
N MET A 1 -18.73 9.75 51.81
CA MET A 1 -19.59 10.00 50.64
C MET A 1 -18.72 9.83 49.39
N THR A 2 -18.80 8.68 48.74
CA THR A 2 -17.98 8.36 47.58
C THR A 2 -18.48 9.15 46.37
N ASN A 3 -17.59 9.99 45.85
CA ASN A 3 -17.85 10.86 44.71
C ASN A 3 -17.82 10.00 43.44
N THR A 4 -18.97 9.45 43.05
CA THR A 4 -19.12 8.72 41.79
C THR A 4 -19.03 9.73 40.65
N GLN A 5 -17.84 9.91 40.10
CA GLN A 5 -17.66 10.66 38.86
C GLN A 5 -18.42 9.93 37.75
N TYR A 6 -19.57 10.49 37.37
CA TYR A 6 -20.26 10.11 36.14
C TYR A 6 -19.35 10.49 34.97
N PHE A 7 -18.65 9.49 34.43
CA PHE A 7 -17.99 9.60 33.13
C PHE A 7 -19.11 9.65 32.08
N SER A 8 -19.52 10.85 31.69
CA SER A 8 -20.45 11.03 30.57
C SER A 8 -19.75 10.52 29.31
N PHE A 9 -20.07 9.30 28.89
CA PHE A 9 -19.65 8.77 27.61
C PHE A 9 -20.39 9.53 26.52
N GLU A 10 -19.83 10.67 26.10
CA GLU A 10 -20.38 11.43 24.98
C GLU A 10 -20.42 10.53 23.75
N THR A 11 -21.63 10.33 23.24
CA THR A 11 -21.87 9.59 22.01
C THR A 11 -22.28 10.56 20.93
N LYS A 12 -21.83 10.32 19.70
CA LYS A 12 -22.25 11.08 18.53
C LYS A 12 -22.73 10.11 17.45
N VAL A 13 -23.57 10.63 16.58
CA VAL A 13 -24.08 9.88 15.44
C VAL A 13 -23.12 10.05 14.28
N CYS A 14 -22.75 8.96 13.63
CA CYS A 14 -22.03 9.01 12.37
C CYS A 14 -22.92 9.66 11.31
N SER A 15 -22.51 10.79 10.74
CA SER A 15 -23.29 11.54 9.74
C SER A 15 -23.61 10.71 8.48
N GLN A 16 -22.78 9.69 8.18
CA GLN A 16 -22.89 8.92 6.95
C GLN A 16 -23.78 7.67 7.04
N CYS A 17 -23.91 7.07 8.23
CA CYS A 17 -24.70 5.84 8.40
C CYS A 17 -25.72 5.88 9.54
N GLY A 18 -25.81 6.99 10.28
CA GLY A 18 -26.77 7.15 11.37
C GLY A 18 -26.47 6.32 12.61
N LEU A 19 -25.34 5.60 12.67
CA LEU A 19 -24.98 4.80 13.84
C LEU A 19 -24.45 5.69 14.97
N THR A 20 -25.07 5.57 16.14
CA THR A 20 -24.57 6.18 17.38
C THR A 20 -23.36 5.41 17.90
N LYS A 21 -22.26 6.11 18.08
CA LYS A 21 -20.99 5.58 18.58
C LYS A 21 -20.42 6.48 19.66
N GLN A 22 -19.57 5.92 20.52
CA GLN A 22 -18.77 6.76 21.40
C GLN A 22 -17.88 7.67 20.55
N ILE A 23 -17.69 8.92 20.99
CA ILE A 23 -16.87 9.89 20.23
C ILE A 23 -15.46 9.36 19.98
N SER A 24 -14.88 8.59 20.90
CA SER A 24 -13.59 7.91 20.76
C SER A 24 -13.52 6.92 19.58
N GLU A 25 -14.65 6.40 19.11
CA GLU A 25 -14.74 5.48 17.96
C GLU A 25 -15.05 6.20 16.63
N LEU A 26 -15.19 7.53 16.67
CA LEU A 26 -15.52 8.36 15.52
C LEU A 26 -14.30 9.17 15.08
N PHE A 27 -14.09 9.19 13.77
CA PHE A 27 -13.10 10.03 13.12
C PHE A 27 -13.74 11.37 12.77
N TYR A 28 -13.15 12.48 13.21
CA TYR A 28 -13.57 13.81 12.80
C TYR A 28 -12.95 14.18 11.45
N ASN A 29 -13.80 14.40 10.45
CA ASN A 29 -13.38 14.83 9.13
C ASN A 29 -13.28 16.35 9.09
N GLN A 30 -12.06 16.88 9.09
CA GLN A 30 -11.80 18.32 9.04
C GLN A 30 -12.23 18.99 7.72
N ILE A 31 -12.41 18.22 6.64
CA ILE A 31 -12.80 18.76 5.33
C ILE A 31 -14.31 19.01 5.28
N THR A 32 -15.12 18.10 5.85
CA THR A 32 -16.58 18.21 5.86
C THR A 32 -17.14 18.76 7.17
N GLY A 33 -16.33 18.80 8.23
CA GLY A 33 -16.73 19.24 9.56
C GLY A 33 -17.56 18.22 10.34
N GLU A 34 -17.53 16.94 9.97
CA GLU A 34 -18.44 15.90 10.47
C GLU A 34 -17.74 14.74 11.18
N TYR A 35 -18.49 14.00 12.01
CA TYR A 35 -18.01 12.79 12.69
C TYR A 35 -18.43 11.54 11.90
N TRP A 36 -17.45 10.75 11.49
CA TRP A 36 -17.65 9.55 10.67
C TRP A 36 -17.10 8.33 11.39
N CYS A 37 -17.81 7.19 11.32
CA CYS A 37 -17.27 5.95 11.87
C CYS A 37 -16.19 5.38 10.95
N MET A 38 -15.24 4.64 11.54
CA MET A 38 -14.14 4.00 10.83
C MET A 38 -14.61 3.11 9.67
N TYR A 39 -15.78 2.49 9.81
CA TYR A 39 -16.40 1.68 8.74
C TYR A 39 -16.80 2.53 7.52
N CYS A 40 -17.46 3.68 7.72
CA CYS A 40 -17.81 4.61 6.65
C CYS A 40 -16.57 5.22 5.99
N VAL A 41 -15.53 5.54 6.78
CA VAL A 41 -14.23 5.99 6.24
C VAL A 41 -13.62 4.91 5.32
N ALA A 42 -13.69 3.64 5.71
CA ALA A 42 -13.19 2.54 4.89
C ALA A 42 -13.99 2.34 3.59
N ILE A 43 -15.32 2.49 3.64
CA ILE A 43 -16.18 2.44 2.45
C ILE A 43 -15.83 3.58 1.48
N GLU A 44 -15.69 4.81 1.96
CA GLU A 44 -15.36 5.96 1.11
C GLU A 44 -13.95 5.86 0.51
N LYS A 45 -12.99 5.27 1.24
CA LYS A 45 -11.68 4.91 0.65
C LYS A 45 -11.82 3.88 -0.47
N LYS A 46 -12.66 2.85 -0.28
CA LYS A 46 -12.94 1.86 -1.33
C LYS A 46 -13.66 2.46 -2.54
N LYS A 47 -14.63 3.36 -2.35
CA LYS A 47 -15.32 4.07 -3.44
C LYS A 47 -14.37 4.96 -4.24
N ARG A 48 -13.48 5.71 -3.57
CA ARG A 48 -12.42 6.49 -4.24
C ARG A 48 -11.49 5.59 -5.05
N ASN A 49 -11.08 4.46 -4.48
CA ASN A 49 -10.24 3.48 -5.19
C ASN A 49 -10.98 2.79 -6.36
N ALA A 50 -12.29 2.59 -6.26
CA ALA A 50 -13.11 2.06 -7.34
C ALA A 50 -13.32 3.08 -8.47
N LYS A 51 -13.52 4.37 -8.14
CA LYS A 51 -13.65 5.47 -9.11
C LYS A 51 -12.36 5.68 -9.93
N CYS A 52 -11.19 5.38 -9.37
CA CYS A 52 -9.92 5.40 -10.11
C CYS A 52 -9.68 4.16 -10.99
N ARG A 53 -10.50 3.10 -10.90
CA ARG A 53 -10.27 1.84 -11.63
C ARG A 53 -10.86 1.83 -13.05
N GLU A 54 -11.75 2.76 -13.38
CA GLU A 54 -12.35 2.91 -14.72
C GLU A 54 -11.63 3.94 -15.61
N LYS A 55 -10.54 4.55 -15.12
CA LYS A 55 -9.63 5.33 -15.96
C LYS A 55 -8.21 4.81 -15.78
N THR A 56 -7.92 3.68 -16.40
CA THR A 56 -6.57 3.40 -16.93
C THR A 56 -6.32 4.35 -18.10
N SER A 57 -6.04 5.59 -17.75
CA SER A 57 -5.14 6.49 -18.47
C SER A 57 -4.28 7.06 -17.37
N GLU A 58 -3.08 6.51 -17.22
CA GLU A 58 -2.06 6.98 -16.29
C GLU A 58 -1.96 8.50 -16.38
N PRO A 59 -2.20 9.25 -15.30
CA PRO A 59 -1.61 10.56 -15.24
C PRO A 59 -0.12 10.35 -14.93
N ASP A 60 0.74 10.74 -15.87
CA ASP A 60 2.10 11.20 -15.65
C ASP A 60 2.06 12.32 -14.57
N VAL A 61 1.90 11.95 -13.31
CA VAL A 61 1.96 12.92 -12.21
C VAL A 61 3.44 13.16 -11.93
N LYS A 62 3.99 14.12 -12.66
CA LYS A 62 5.26 14.77 -12.35
C LYS A 62 5.07 15.60 -11.07
N MET A 63 5.03 14.93 -9.91
CA MET A 63 4.82 15.57 -8.62
C MET A 63 6.15 16.15 -8.12
N LYS A 64 6.37 17.44 -8.38
CA LYS A 64 7.48 18.17 -7.76
C LYS A 64 7.13 18.48 -6.31
N SER A 65 7.73 17.72 -5.40
CA SER A 65 7.75 17.98 -3.97
C SER A 65 8.99 18.83 -3.64
N LYS A 66 8.79 19.97 -2.96
CA LYS A 66 9.87 20.86 -2.51
C LYS A 66 10.59 20.22 -1.33
N GLY A 67 11.83 19.79 -1.55
CA GLY A 67 12.77 19.46 -0.48
C GLY A 67 13.54 18.17 -0.70
N GLY A 68 14.42 18.10 -1.71
CA GLY A 68 15.57 17.19 -1.80
C GLY A 68 15.39 15.67 -1.72
N GLU A 69 14.23 15.17 -1.33
CA GLU A 69 13.94 13.74 -1.20
C GLU A 69 13.62 13.19 -2.59
N ILE A 70 14.53 12.37 -3.11
CA ILE A 70 14.30 11.62 -4.34
C ILE A 70 13.23 10.58 -4.01
N PHE A 71 11.97 10.86 -4.37
CA PHE A 71 10.88 9.90 -4.29
C PHE A 71 11.18 8.75 -5.25
N ARG A 72 11.80 7.69 -4.73
CA ARG A 72 12.05 6.48 -5.51
C ARG A 72 10.74 5.76 -5.74
N THR A 73 10.51 5.38 -6.99
CA THR A 73 9.42 4.48 -7.35
C THR A 73 9.63 3.14 -6.68
N TRP A 74 8.53 2.42 -6.44
CA TRP A 74 8.61 1.09 -5.84
C TRP A 74 9.50 0.12 -6.66
N ASP A 75 9.48 0.27 -7.99
CA ASP A 75 10.31 -0.52 -8.89
C ASP A 75 11.80 -0.21 -8.75
N GLU A 76 12.18 1.06 -8.51
CA GLU A 76 13.56 1.44 -8.23
C GLU A 76 14.05 0.84 -6.90
N ILE A 77 13.21 0.84 -5.86
CA ILE A 77 13.56 0.21 -4.57
C ILE A 77 13.74 -1.30 -4.75
N CYS A 78 12.84 -1.95 -5.49
CA CYS A 78 12.95 -3.37 -5.81
C CYS A 78 14.24 -3.67 -6.57
N LEU A 79 14.56 -2.85 -7.58
CA LEU A 79 15.75 -2.99 -8.42
C LEU A 79 17.04 -2.79 -7.62
N ASP A 80 17.11 -1.77 -6.76
CA ASP A 80 18.27 -1.52 -5.90
C ASP A 80 18.52 -2.70 -4.97
N LYS A 81 17.46 -3.25 -4.38
CA LYS A 81 17.59 -4.45 -3.54
C LYS A 81 18.07 -5.66 -4.35
N LEU A 82 17.59 -5.82 -5.58
CA LEU A 82 18.04 -6.90 -6.46
C LEU A 82 19.53 -6.74 -6.83
N LYS A 83 20.00 -5.51 -7.05
CA LYS A 83 21.43 -5.21 -7.26
C LYS A 83 22.29 -5.57 -6.05
N GLU A 84 21.78 -5.31 -4.84
CA GLU A 84 22.47 -5.63 -3.58
C GLU A 84 22.60 -7.15 -3.36
N ILE A 85 21.52 -7.91 -3.57
CA ILE A 85 21.53 -9.38 -3.38
C ILE A 85 22.10 -10.14 -4.59
N GLY A 86 22.21 -9.49 -5.75
CA GLY A 86 22.63 -10.07 -7.01
C GLY A 86 21.54 -10.97 -7.62
N LYS A 87 21.89 -12.25 -7.85
CA LYS A 87 20.98 -13.22 -8.45
C LYS A 87 20.13 -13.90 -7.38
N ALA A 88 18.81 -13.73 -7.45
CA ALA A 88 17.88 -14.29 -6.48
C ALA A 88 16.62 -14.87 -7.13
N SER A 89 16.03 -15.88 -6.52
CA SER A 89 14.65 -16.30 -6.81
C SER A 89 13.65 -15.27 -6.28
N LEU A 90 12.40 -15.34 -6.75
CA LEU A 90 11.35 -14.41 -6.28
C LEU A 90 11.12 -14.50 -4.76
N THR A 91 11.27 -15.69 -4.19
CA THR A 91 11.13 -15.92 -2.75
C THR A 91 12.30 -15.32 -1.97
N GLU A 92 13.54 -15.52 -2.44
CA GLU A 92 14.73 -14.94 -1.81
C GLU A 92 14.71 -13.41 -1.89
N TRP A 93 14.32 -12.86 -3.03
CA TRP A 93 14.16 -11.41 -3.20
C TRP A 93 13.07 -10.84 -2.28
N ALA A 94 11.93 -11.52 -2.16
CA ALA A 94 10.85 -11.11 -1.25
C ALA A 94 11.31 -11.16 0.21
N THR A 95 12.03 -12.21 0.58
CA THR A 95 12.58 -12.39 1.94
C THR A 95 13.59 -11.28 2.26
N ALA A 96 14.47 -10.93 1.32
CA ALA A 96 15.42 -9.83 1.47
C ALA A 96 14.75 -8.45 1.65
N MET A 97 13.51 -8.31 1.16
CA MET A 97 12.65 -7.13 1.36
C MET A 97 11.71 -7.26 2.57
N ASN A 98 11.90 -8.27 3.43
CA ASN A 98 11.06 -8.60 4.59
C ASN A 98 9.59 -8.94 4.27
N TYR A 99 9.32 -9.46 3.07
CA TYR A 99 8.01 -10.00 2.71
C TYR A 99 7.91 -11.50 3.01
N LYS A 100 6.79 -11.90 3.61
CA LYS A 100 6.47 -13.31 3.86
C LYS A 100 6.07 -14.08 2.60
N ASN A 101 5.62 -13.38 1.56
CA ASN A 101 5.06 -13.99 0.34
C ASN A 101 5.73 -13.42 -0.90
N SER A 102 6.22 -14.32 -1.77
CA SER A 102 6.84 -14.01 -3.05
C SER A 102 5.89 -13.32 -4.04
N ALA A 103 4.57 -13.54 -3.91
CA ALA A 103 3.56 -12.89 -4.74
C ALA A 103 3.60 -11.35 -4.68
N SER A 104 4.11 -10.80 -3.58
CA SER A 104 4.29 -9.35 -3.39
C SER A 104 5.23 -8.74 -4.44
N LEU A 105 6.19 -9.52 -4.94
CA LEU A 105 7.16 -9.07 -5.95
C LEU A 105 6.82 -9.51 -7.38
N SER A 106 5.76 -10.29 -7.60
CA SER A 106 5.40 -10.76 -8.95
C SER A 106 5.10 -9.62 -9.92
N LYS A 107 4.44 -8.54 -9.46
CA LYS A 107 4.12 -7.38 -10.30
C LYS A 107 5.36 -6.52 -10.60
N PRO A 108 6.16 -6.09 -9.59
CA PRO A 108 7.42 -5.39 -9.85
C PRO A 108 8.38 -6.19 -10.73
N ALA A 109 8.53 -7.49 -10.49
CA ALA A 109 9.40 -8.35 -11.29
C ALA A 109 8.99 -8.36 -12.77
N ARG A 110 7.70 -8.50 -13.04
CA ARG A 110 7.18 -8.46 -14.41
C ARG A 110 7.39 -7.08 -15.06
N HIS A 111 7.09 -6.00 -14.34
CA HIS A 111 7.25 -4.65 -14.87
C HIS A 111 8.73 -4.33 -15.17
N LEU A 112 9.64 -4.72 -14.29
CA LEU A 112 11.08 -4.55 -14.48
C LEU A 112 11.64 -5.42 -15.62
N GLU A 113 11.09 -6.63 -15.82
CA GLU A 113 11.40 -7.49 -16.98
C GLU A 113 10.93 -6.84 -18.28
N GLU A 114 9.70 -6.32 -18.31
CA GLU A 114 9.13 -5.59 -19.47
C GLU A 114 9.93 -4.31 -19.80
N GLN A 115 10.47 -3.63 -18.79
CA GLN A 115 11.37 -2.47 -18.94
C GLN A 115 12.80 -2.85 -19.34
N GLY A 116 13.16 -4.15 -19.37
CA GLY A 116 14.52 -4.60 -19.66
C GLY A 116 15.56 -4.27 -18.59
N LYS A 117 15.13 -3.99 -17.35
CA LYS A 117 16.02 -3.65 -16.23
C LYS A 117 16.52 -4.86 -15.45
N ILE A 118 15.86 -6.00 -15.61
CA ILE A 118 16.25 -7.28 -14.99
C ILE A 118 16.22 -8.38 -16.04
N ARG A 119 17.10 -9.37 -15.90
CA ARG A 119 17.09 -10.60 -16.68
C ARG A 119 16.49 -11.76 -15.89
N VAL A 120 15.72 -12.61 -16.59
CA VAL A 120 15.16 -13.84 -16.01
C VAL A 120 15.94 -15.05 -16.49
N ILE A 121 16.61 -15.73 -15.55
CA ILE A 121 17.37 -16.94 -15.80
C ILE A 121 16.50 -18.15 -15.42
N ARG A 122 16.29 -19.06 -16.37
CA ARG A 122 15.46 -20.26 -16.18
C ARG A 122 16.35 -21.50 -16.10
N ASN A 123 16.24 -22.27 -15.02
CA ASN A 123 16.90 -23.58 -14.90
C ASN A 123 15.89 -24.71 -15.19
N LYS A 124 16.31 -25.70 -15.98
CA LYS A 124 15.48 -26.85 -16.42
C LYS A 124 15.68 -28.13 -15.60
N SER A 125 16.40 -28.08 -14.47
CA SER A 125 16.57 -29.25 -13.59
C SER A 125 15.28 -29.60 -12.83
N GLY A 126 14.38 -30.35 -13.46
CA GLY A 126 13.13 -30.84 -12.86
C GLY A 126 12.04 -29.76 -12.81
N MET A 127 11.90 -29.05 -11.69
CA MET A 127 11.00 -27.89 -11.60
C MET A 127 11.65 -26.66 -12.21
N ILE A 128 10.93 -25.95 -13.09
CA ILE A 128 11.40 -24.70 -13.69
C ILE A 128 11.63 -23.67 -12.57
N LYS A 129 12.89 -23.49 -12.18
CA LYS A 129 13.29 -22.43 -11.24
C LYS A 129 13.62 -21.17 -12.04
N LYS A 130 12.99 -20.06 -11.64
CA LYS A 130 13.26 -18.71 -12.18
C LYS A 130 14.12 -17.95 -11.19
N TYR A 131 15.20 -17.37 -11.69
CA TYR A 131 16.05 -16.42 -10.98
C TYR A 131 16.02 -15.09 -11.70
N TYR A 132 16.13 -14.02 -10.93
CA TYR A 132 16.10 -12.64 -11.36
C TYR A 132 17.45 -12.02 -11.03
N GLU A 133 17.95 -11.18 -11.92
CA GLU A 133 19.20 -10.47 -11.73
C GLU A 133 19.10 -9.11 -12.43
N ALA A 134 19.57 -8.05 -11.79
CA ALA A 134 19.58 -6.72 -12.38
C ALA A 134 20.57 -6.62 -13.55
N ILE A 135 20.23 -5.80 -14.55
CA ILE A 135 21.08 -5.47 -15.70
C ILE A 135 21.70 -4.09 -15.49
#